data_AF-X1VES4-F1
#
_entry.id   AF-X1VES4-F1
#
_cell.length_a   1.000
_cell.length_b   1.000
_cell.length_c   1.000
_cell.angle_alpha   90.00
_cell.angle_beta   90.00
_cell.angle_gamma   90.00
#
_symmetry.space_group_name_H-M   'P 1'
#
loop_
_entity.id
_entity.type
_entity.pdbx_description
1 polymer ?
#
loop_
_entity_poly.entity_id
_entity_poly.type
_entity_poly.pdbx_seq_one_letter_code
_entity_poly.pdbx_strand_id
1 'polypeptide(L)'
;MTTGEKGKTQEKKEPEMVALKEVAKKAGVEPREARSILRKLAARGEGEKRQRWQFFPKEVDSVVSKIKGAVAEKAKAKEAKAAAAEEEEE
;
A
#
# COMPACT_ATOMS: atom_id res chain seq x y z
N MET A 1 27.04 -43.84 -20.28
CA MET A 1 27.74 -42.72 -19.64
C MET A 1 27.38 -41.45 -20.39
N THR A 2 27.31 -40.30 -19.69
CA THR A 2 27.00 -38.93 -20.20
C THR A 2 25.50 -38.67 -20.45
N THR A 3 24.82 -37.65 -19.91
CA THR A 3 25.19 -36.55 -19.00
C THR A 3 23.92 -36.05 -18.31
N GLY A 4 24.03 -35.80 -17.01
CA GLY A 4 22.93 -35.30 -16.19
C GLY A 4 22.42 -33.95 -16.67
N GLU A 5 21.10 -33.86 -16.76
CA GLU A 5 20.36 -32.61 -16.93
C GLU A 5 20.71 -31.69 -15.76
N LYS A 6 21.47 -30.65 -16.06
CA LYS A 6 21.93 -29.64 -15.10
C LYS A 6 20.71 -28.97 -14.50
N GLY A 7 20.67 -28.99 -13.17
CA GLY A 7 19.65 -28.38 -12.35
C GLY A 7 19.31 -26.97 -12.84
N LYS A 8 18.00 -26.77 -13.04
CA LYS A 8 17.37 -25.46 -13.06
C LYS A 8 17.70 -24.83 -11.71
N THR A 9 18.76 -24.04 -11.67
CA THR A 9 19.05 -23.15 -10.56
C THR A 9 17.82 -22.27 -10.47
N GLN A 10 16.93 -22.59 -9.53
CA GLN A 10 15.91 -21.65 -9.09
C GLN A 10 16.72 -20.47 -8.59
N GLU A 11 16.84 -19.48 -9.47
CA GLU A 11 17.25 -18.13 -9.16
C GLU A 11 16.48 -17.80 -7.89
N LYS A 12 17.20 -17.81 -6.76
CA LYS A 12 16.69 -17.28 -5.51
C LYS A 12 16.43 -15.83 -5.83
N LYS A 13 15.24 -15.53 -6.34
CA LYS A 13 14.71 -14.19 -6.47
C LYS A 13 14.92 -13.62 -5.08
N GLU A 14 15.93 -12.77 -4.93
CA GLU A 14 15.94 -11.81 -3.84
C GLU A 14 14.52 -11.27 -3.77
N PRO A 15 13.91 -11.18 -2.58
CA PRO A 15 12.54 -10.74 -2.50
C PRO A 15 12.52 -9.30 -3.04
N GLU A 16 12.17 -9.16 -4.31
CA GLU A 16 12.22 -7.90 -5.06
C GLU A 16 11.26 -6.98 -4.33
N MET A 17 11.82 -6.10 -3.51
CA MET A 17 10.99 -5.27 -2.66
C MET A 17 10.31 -4.26 -3.59
N VAL A 18 8.98 -4.26 -3.53
CA VAL A 18 8.15 -3.40 -4.35
C VAL A 18 8.17 -2.01 -3.75
N ALA A 19 8.64 -1.04 -4.52
CA ALA A 19 8.66 0.36 -4.11
C ALA A 19 7.24 0.90 -3.94
N LEU A 20 7.07 1.86 -3.02
CA LEU A 20 5.80 2.55 -2.80
C LEU A 20 5.16 3.09 -4.10
N LYS A 21 5.97 3.50 -5.08
CA LYS A 21 5.47 4.02 -6.36
C LYS A 21 4.64 2.96 -7.11
N GLU A 22 5.11 1.72 -7.12
CA GLU A 22 4.39 0.59 -7.74
C GLU A 22 3.15 0.20 -6.93
N VAL A 23 3.24 0.23 -5.59
CA VAL A 23 2.09 0.02 -4.69
C VAL A 23 1.01 1.08 -4.93
N ALA A 24 1.39 2.35 -5.01
CA ALA A 24 0.50 3.47 -5.26
C ALA A 24 -0.17 3.34 -6.65
N LYS A 25 0.61 2.95 -7.67
CA LYS A 25 0.10 2.66 -9.01
C LYS A 25 -0.95 1.54 -9.01
N LYS A 26 -0.70 0.42 -8.31
CA LYS A 26 -1.69 -0.66 -8.13
C LYS A 26 -2.94 -0.21 -7.35
N ALA A 27 -2.76 0.70 -6.40
CA ALA A 27 -3.85 1.29 -5.64
C ALA A 27 -4.64 2.35 -6.44
N GLY A 28 -4.13 2.83 -7.57
CA GLY A 28 -4.75 3.88 -8.37
C GLY A 28 -4.65 5.27 -7.73
N VAL A 29 -3.64 5.50 -6.88
CA VAL A 29 -3.45 6.78 -6.18
C VAL A 29 -2.05 7.34 -6.40
N GLU A 30 -1.88 8.61 -6.12
CA GLU A 30 -0.56 9.22 -6.17
C GLU A 30 0.39 8.65 -5.09
N PRO A 31 1.69 8.48 -5.39
CA PRO A 31 2.68 8.03 -4.42
C PRO A 31 2.75 8.92 -3.16
N ARG A 32 2.50 10.22 -3.32
CA ARG A 32 2.43 11.17 -2.19
C ARG A 32 1.25 10.87 -1.27
N GLU A 33 0.09 10.59 -1.85
CA GLU A 33 -1.12 10.25 -1.09
C GLU A 33 -0.98 8.88 -0.42
N ALA A 34 -0.49 7.87 -1.14
CA ALA A 34 -0.17 6.56 -0.57
C ALA A 34 0.80 6.68 0.62
N ARG A 35 1.86 7.49 0.49
CA ARG A 35 2.81 7.75 1.59
C ARG A 35 2.13 8.40 2.80
N SER A 36 1.25 9.36 2.56
CA SER A 36 0.51 10.06 3.63
C SER A 36 -0.39 9.09 4.39
N ILE A 37 -1.14 8.26 3.66
CA ILE A 37 -2.02 7.23 4.21
C ILE A 37 -1.22 6.23 5.03
N LEU A 38 -0.14 5.69 4.47
CA LEU A 38 0.68 4.71 5.18
C LEU A 38 1.36 5.32 6.41
N ARG A 39 1.73 6.61 6.39
CA ARG A 39 2.18 7.31 7.59
C ARG A 39 1.11 7.37 8.67
N LYS A 40 -0.15 7.64 8.30
CA LYS A 40 -1.27 7.65 9.25
C LYS A 40 -1.54 6.26 9.83
N LEU A 41 -1.54 5.23 8.99
CA LEU A 41 -1.68 3.83 9.42
C LEU A 41 -0.54 3.41 10.35
N ALA A 42 0.70 3.76 10.01
CA ALA A 42 1.85 3.50 10.85
C ALA A 42 1.82 4.28 12.18
N ALA A 43 1.25 5.49 12.20
CA ALA A 43 1.05 6.26 13.43
C ALA A 43 -0.01 5.64 14.34
N ARG A 44 -1.01 4.95 13.77
CA ARG A 44 -2.01 4.16 14.50
C ARG A 44 -1.52 2.78 14.96
N GLY A 45 -0.30 2.39 14.60
CA GLY A 45 0.23 1.05 14.87
C GLY A 45 -0.27 -0.04 13.92
N GLU A 46 -1.07 0.31 12.90
CA GLU A 46 -1.68 -0.63 11.95
C GLU A 46 -0.83 -0.84 10.67
N GLY A 47 0.35 -0.22 10.61
CA GLY A 47 1.23 -0.21 9.45
C GLY A 47 2.70 -0.37 9.81
N GLU A 48 3.44 -1.08 8.94
CA GLU A 48 4.86 -1.34 9.12
C GLU A 48 5.66 -0.08 8.75
N LYS A 49 6.36 0.53 9.72
CA LYS A 49 7.34 1.62 9.46
C LYS A 49 8.54 1.04 8.73
N ARG A 50 8.41 0.80 7.43
CA ARG A 50 9.54 0.38 6.62
C ARG A 50 10.42 1.57 6.30
N GLN A 51 11.71 1.43 6.62
CA GLN A 51 12.75 2.46 6.51
C GLN A 51 12.85 3.13 5.13
N ARG A 52 12.31 2.48 4.08
CA ARG A 52 12.29 2.99 2.70
C ARG A 52 10.93 2.91 1.98
N TRP A 53 9.82 2.61 2.68
CA TRP A 53 8.53 2.36 2.03
C TRP A 53 8.62 1.31 0.90
N GLN A 54 9.39 0.24 1.15
CA GLN A 54 9.57 -0.87 0.21
C GLN A 54 8.89 -2.11 0.79
N PHE A 55 8.01 -2.75 0.04
CA PHE A 55 7.13 -3.80 0.52
C PHE A 55 7.54 -5.15 -0.07
N PHE A 56 7.45 -6.23 0.70
CA PHE A 56 7.64 -7.55 0.12
C PHE A 56 6.45 -7.84 -0.80
N PRO A 57 6.66 -8.53 -1.94
CA PRO A 57 5.58 -8.83 -2.89
C PRO A 57 4.34 -9.43 -2.22
N LYS A 58 4.56 -10.34 -1.25
CA LYS A 58 3.52 -10.97 -0.42
C LYS A 58 2.64 -10.00 0.38
N GLU A 59 3.15 -8.82 0.70
CA GLU A 59 2.43 -7.80 1.47
C GLU A 59 1.85 -6.71 0.59
N VAL A 60 2.25 -6.61 -0.68
CA VAL A 60 1.81 -5.54 -1.59
C VAL A 60 0.29 -5.51 -1.68
N ASP A 61 -0.37 -6.66 -1.90
CA ASP A 61 -1.83 -6.71 -1.98
C ASP A 61 -2.52 -6.26 -0.69
N SER A 62 -1.98 -6.64 0.47
CA SER A 62 -2.48 -6.18 1.77
C SER A 62 -2.32 -4.66 1.93
N VAL A 63 -1.16 -4.12 1.56
CA VAL A 63 -0.87 -2.68 1.64
C VAL A 63 -1.74 -1.89 0.66
N VAL A 64 -1.91 -2.38 -0.57
CA VAL A 64 -2.81 -1.79 -1.57
C VAL A 64 -4.24 -1.75 -1.06
N SER A 65 -4.73 -2.85 -0.47
CA SER A 65 -6.07 -2.91 0.12
C SER A 65 -6.25 -1.90 1.25
N LYS A 66 -5.28 -1.80 2.18
CA LYS A 66 -5.27 -0.79 3.25
C LYS A 66 -5.30 0.64 2.70
N ILE A 67 -4.54 0.92 1.64
CA ILE A 67 -4.55 2.24 1.00
C ILE A 67 -5.93 2.53 0.42
N LYS A 68 -6.51 1.61 -0.35
CA LYS A 68 -7.86 1.77 -0.93
C LYS A 68 -8.92 1.99 0.14
N GLY A 69 -8.88 1.21 1.23
CA GLY A 69 -9.79 1.36 2.36
C GLY A 69 -9.67 2.74 3.03
N ALA A 70 -8.44 3.19 3.28
CA ALA A 70 -8.21 4.51 3.88
C ALA A 70 -8.59 5.68 2.96
N VAL A 71 -8.45 5.53 1.63
CA VAL A 71 -8.95 6.52 0.67
C VAL A 71 -10.48 6.59 0.72
N ALA A 72 -11.15 5.43 0.74
CA ALA A 72 -12.60 5.36 0.83
C ALA A 72 -13.14 5.95 2.15
N GLU A 73 -12.49 5.66 3.28
CA GLU A 73 -12.79 6.30 4.57
C GLU A 73 -12.59 7.81 4.52
N LYS A 74 -11.50 8.28 3.92
CA LYS A 74 -11.23 9.72 3.78
C LYS A 74 -12.30 10.41 2.92
N ALA A 75 -12.77 9.75 1.86
CA ALA A 75 -13.86 10.25 1.04
C ALA A 75 -15.17 10.35 1.84
N LYS A 76 -15.53 9.28 2.58
CA LYS A 76 -16.70 9.28 3.47
C LYS A 76 -16.63 10.32 4.59
N ALA A 77 -15.48 10.46 5.24
CA ALA A 77 -15.28 11.46 6.28
C ALA A 77 -15.34 12.89 5.74
N LYS A 78 -14.91 13.12 4.49
CA LYS A 78 -15.05 14.43 3.83
C LYS A 78 -16.52 14.73 3.51
N GLU A 79 -17.28 13.74 3.06
CA GLU A 79 -18.70 13.87 2.77
C GLU A 79 -19.53 14.11 4.04
N ALA A 80 -19.27 13.36 5.12
CA ALA A 80 -19.92 13.55 6.41
C ALA A 80 -19.62 14.94 7.02
N LYS A 81 -18.41 15.47 6.82
CA LYS A 81 -18.06 16.82 7.30
C LYS A 81 -18.73 17.94 6.47
N ALA A 82 -19.01 17.70 5.20
CA ALA A 82 -19.78 18.65 4.38
C ALA A 82 -21.26 18.64 4.80
N ALA A 83 -21.84 17.47 5.05
CA ALA A 83 -23.21 17.35 5.54
C ALA A 83 -23.41 17.98 6.93
N ALA A 84 -22.45 17.82 7.85
CA ALA A 84 -22.53 18.42 9.19
C ALA A 84 -22.33 19.95 9.21
N ALA A 85 -21.90 20.56 8.09
CA ALA A 85 -21.74 22.02 7.99
C ALA A 85 -22.99 22.71 7.44
N GLU A 86 -23.99 21.97 6.93
CA GLU A 86 -25.27 22.53 6.46
C GLU A 86 -26.35 22.56 7.56
N GLU A 87 -26.15 21.94 8.72
CA GLU A 87 -27.14 21.97 9.83
C GLU A 87 -26.94 23.11 10.84
N GLU A 88 -25.94 23.99 10.68
CA GLU A 88 -25.71 25.13 11.59
C GLU A 88 -26.21 26.49 11.06
N GLU A 89 -26.93 26.51 9.93
CA GLU A 89 -27.47 27.73 9.30
C GLU A 89 -29.00 27.71 9.06
N GLU A 90 -29.77 26.89 9.80
CA GLU A 90 -31.26 26.96 9.84
C GLU A 90 -31.79 27.53 11.17
#